data_AF-A0A933SVD3-F1
#
_entry.id   AF-A0A933SVD3-F1
#
_cell.length_a   1.000
_cell.length_b   1.000
_cell.length_c   1.000
_cell.angle_alpha   90.00
_cell.angle_beta   90.00
_cell.angle_gamma   90.00
#
_symmetry.space_group_name_H-M   'P 1'
#
loop_
_entity.id
_entity.type
_entity.pdbx_description
1 polymer ?
#
loop_
_entity_poly.entity_id
_entity_poly.type
_entity_poly.pdbx_seq_one_letter_code
_entity_poly.pdbx_strand_id
1 'polypeptide(L)'
;MNKERIMVVEDEKLIARDIKDCLEKLGYSVTSIVATGEAAVRRAEEDSPDLALMDIRLEGEMDGVEAAELIMSRFKIPVVYMTAHADENILQRAKATGPFGYVLKPFEERELYIAIQMAIYRHRAEKRLMKNQAELRANEKILRLTLDAASDGGWDWDIPAGTVHYSDKWIQSLGYEREDVEPHVRFWENIVHPDDMPGVMQKLTDHFEGRVPIYQVENRLRKKSGEYRWNLDRGMVISRGPDGKPLRMVGTATDISDRKRAEEELRIAKEQAEEATKLKDKFVSLVAHDLRGPLATLLGYLGLINDESSDPEQTIHWRVGSSGPLSRRWTWPWWRQGTGKRRWRQWSGPFLTSLSRTWLCREWTASRSWKKCGKILMSERSQ
;
A
#
# COMPACT_ATOMS: atom_id res chain seq x y z
N MET A 1 32.20 -31.10 7.10
CA MET A 1 33.45 -30.70 6.45
C MET A 1 33.30 -29.26 5.99
N ASN A 2 34.18 -28.39 6.45
CA ASN A 2 34.21 -26.97 6.09
C ASN A 2 34.81 -26.83 4.70
N LYS A 3 34.00 -26.49 3.70
CA LYS A 3 34.43 -26.43 2.29
C LYS A 3 35.17 -25.15 1.91
N GLU A 4 35.50 -24.31 2.89
CA GLU A 4 36.20 -23.06 2.66
C GLU A 4 37.57 -23.28 2.00
N ARG A 5 37.82 -22.46 0.98
CA ARG A 5 38.95 -22.53 0.07
C ARG A 5 40.03 -21.55 0.53
N ILE A 6 41.18 -22.07 0.98
CA ILE A 6 42.23 -21.26 1.60
C ILE A 6 43.44 -21.19 0.65
N MET A 7 43.99 -19.99 0.47
CA MET A 7 45.29 -19.80 -0.19
C MET A 7 46.38 -19.68 0.88
N VAL A 8 47.54 -20.29 0.65
CA VAL A 8 48.70 -20.20 1.56
C VAL A 8 49.82 -19.46 0.85
N VAL A 9 50.33 -18.40 1.49
CA VAL A 9 51.47 -17.61 1.04
C VAL A 9 52.59 -17.72 2.06
N GLU A 10 53.65 -18.44 1.69
CA GLU A 10 54.77 -18.84 2.55
C GLU A 10 55.95 -19.23 1.64
N ASP A 11 57.11 -18.60 1.84
CA ASP A 11 58.33 -18.84 1.05
C ASP A 11 59.06 -20.14 1.45
N GLU A 12 59.07 -20.46 2.76
CA GLU A 12 59.62 -21.71 3.29
C GLU A 12 58.79 -22.94 2.90
N LYS A 13 59.24 -23.66 1.86
CA LYS A 13 58.59 -24.87 1.30
C LYS A 13 58.26 -25.98 2.31
N LEU A 14 58.95 -26.07 3.44
CA LEU A 14 58.65 -27.05 4.49
C LEU A 14 57.48 -26.57 5.35
N ILE A 15 57.51 -25.31 5.80
CA ILE A 15 56.42 -24.68 6.55
C ILE A 15 55.14 -24.68 5.69
N ALA A 16 55.25 -24.29 4.41
CA ALA A 16 54.12 -24.25 3.49
C ALA A 16 53.42 -25.62 3.30
N ARG A 17 54.16 -26.73 3.43
CA ARG A 17 53.61 -28.09 3.40
C ARG A 17 52.95 -28.47 4.72
N ASP A 18 53.58 -28.17 5.85
CA ASP A 18 53.01 -28.44 7.17
C ASP A 18 51.68 -27.67 7.39
N ILE A 19 51.63 -26.40 6.95
CA ILE A 19 50.40 -25.60 6.89
C ILE A 19 49.34 -26.31 6.03
N LYS A 20 49.69 -26.75 4.83
CA LYS A 20 48.76 -27.45 3.93
C LYS A 20 48.17 -28.70 4.59
N ASP A 21 49.03 -29.54 5.15
CA ASP A 21 48.62 -30.80 5.78
C ASP A 21 47.75 -30.53 7.02
N CYS A 22 48.07 -29.50 7.82
CA CYS A 22 47.23 -29.01 8.91
C CYS A 22 45.84 -28.56 8.42
N LEU A 23 45.77 -27.76 7.36
CA LEU A 23 44.51 -27.29 6.79
C LEU A 23 43.63 -28.42 6.25
N GLU A 24 44.23 -29.39 5.57
CA GLU A 24 43.53 -30.57 5.02
C GLU A 24 43.01 -31.48 6.14
N LYS A 25 43.77 -31.68 7.24
CA LYS A 25 43.28 -32.38 8.46
C LYS A 25 42.08 -31.65 9.11
N LEU A 26 42.16 -30.33 9.21
CA LEU A 26 41.05 -29.48 9.70
C LEU A 26 39.84 -29.46 8.74
N GLY A 27 39.99 -30.05 7.55
CA GLY A 27 38.94 -30.28 6.57
C GLY A 27 38.76 -29.17 5.54
N TYR A 28 39.62 -28.15 5.54
CA TYR A 28 39.64 -27.07 4.54
C TYR A 28 40.25 -27.53 3.22
N SER A 29 39.98 -26.79 2.14
CA SER A 29 40.58 -27.06 0.82
C SER A 29 41.64 -26.02 0.48
N VAL A 30 42.89 -26.44 0.29
CA VAL A 30 43.96 -25.52 -0.14
C VAL A 30 43.87 -25.30 -1.65
N THR A 31 43.76 -24.04 -2.07
CA THR A 31 43.61 -23.63 -3.48
C THR A 31 44.94 -23.59 -4.20
N SER A 32 45.89 -22.89 -3.62
CA SER A 32 47.23 -22.68 -4.14
C SER A 32 48.18 -22.39 -2.98
N ILE A 33 49.44 -22.74 -3.20
CA ILE A 33 50.57 -22.44 -2.33
C ILE A 33 51.55 -21.63 -3.16
N VAL A 34 51.90 -20.43 -2.68
CA VAL A 34 52.73 -19.47 -3.38
C VAL A 34 53.79 -18.90 -2.44
N ALA A 35 54.95 -18.56 -2.99
CA ALA A 35 56.12 -18.12 -2.20
C ALA A 35 56.36 -16.59 -2.21
N THR A 36 55.68 -15.84 -3.09
CA THR A 36 55.93 -14.39 -3.28
C THR A 36 54.63 -13.60 -3.31
N GLY A 37 54.70 -12.31 -2.95
CA GLY A 37 53.53 -11.42 -2.93
C GLY A 37 52.85 -11.26 -4.28
N GLU A 38 53.63 -11.15 -5.37
CA GLU A 38 53.11 -10.98 -6.73
C GLU A 38 52.42 -12.26 -7.23
N ALA A 39 52.90 -13.44 -6.82
CA ALA A 39 52.23 -14.70 -7.06
C ALA A 39 50.90 -14.81 -6.28
N ALA A 40 50.86 -14.33 -5.03
CA ALA A 40 49.63 -14.29 -4.24
C ALA A 40 48.56 -13.36 -4.83
N VAL A 41 48.92 -12.16 -5.29
CA VAL A 41 47.97 -11.24 -5.93
C VAL A 41 47.37 -11.84 -7.22
N ARG A 42 48.19 -12.50 -8.05
CA ARG A 42 47.70 -13.21 -9.26
C ARG A 42 46.76 -14.38 -8.91
N ARG A 43 47.15 -15.23 -7.95
CA ARG A 43 46.33 -16.38 -7.53
C ARG A 43 45.05 -15.99 -6.80
N ALA A 44 45.04 -14.87 -6.10
CA ALA A 44 43.81 -14.33 -5.51
C ALA A 44 42.75 -14.00 -6.59
N GLU A 45 43.16 -13.51 -7.76
CA GLU A 45 42.27 -13.24 -8.90
C GLU A 45 41.82 -14.54 -9.59
N GLU A 46 42.77 -15.42 -9.93
CA GLU A 46 42.51 -16.69 -10.64
C GLU A 46 41.68 -17.68 -9.82
N ASP A 47 42.12 -17.95 -8.58
CA ASP A 47 41.57 -19.03 -7.77
C ASP A 47 40.36 -18.56 -6.96
N SER A 48 40.24 -17.26 -6.64
CA SER A 48 39.20 -16.67 -5.79
C SER A 48 38.97 -17.45 -4.47
N PRO A 49 39.98 -17.52 -3.55
CA PRO A 49 39.85 -18.18 -2.26
C PRO A 49 38.91 -17.44 -1.29
N ASP A 50 38.35 -18.18 -0.32
CA ASP A 50 37.54 -17.64 0.80
C ASP A 50 38.38 -16.92 1.86
N LEU A 51 39.68 -17.27 1.98
CA LEU A 51 40.64 -16.67 2.92
C LEU A 51 42.07 -16.87 2.41
N ALA A 52 42.97 -15.92 2.70
CA ALA A 52 44.41 -16.08 2.49
C ALA A 52 45.15 -16.11 3.83
N LEU A 53 45.98 -17.14 4.04
CA LEU A 53 47.03 -17.16 5.06
C LEU A 53 48.28 -16.56 4.43
N MET A 54 48.84 -15.53 5.06
CA MET A 54 49.90 -14.71 4.48
C MET A 54 51.05 -14.58 5.47
N ASP A 55 52.24 -15.12 5.19
CA ASP A 55 53.41 -14.68 5.94
C ASP A 55 53.63 -13.17 5.71
N ILE A 56 53.88 -12.46 6.79
CA ILE A 56 54.24 -11.06 6.80
C ILE A 56 55.58 -10.82 6.07
N ARG A 57 56.52 -11.78 6.15
CA ARG A 57 57.81 -11.72 5.44
C ARG A 57 57.75 -12.68 4.25
N LEU A 58 58.10 -12.19 3.07
CA LEU A 58 58.20 -12.96 1.84
C LEU A 58 59.42 -12.49 1.06
N GLU A 59 60.12 -13.41 0.40
CA GLU A 59 61.11 -13.07 -0.63
C GLU A 59 60.43 -12.58 -1.92
N GLY A 60 60.77 -11.37 -2.39
CA GLY A 60 60.18 -10.79 -3.60
C GLY A 60 60.47 -9.29 -3.76
N GLU A 61 59.82 -8.65 -4.74
CA GLU A 61 59.76 -7.19 -4.83
C GLU A 61 58.63 -6.64 -3.95
N MET A 62 57.58 -7.44 -3.72
CA MET A 62 56.40 -7.13 -2.91
C MET A 62 56.38 -7.96 -1.62
N ASP A 63 56.28 -7.29 -0.47
CA ASP A 63 56.19 -7.97 0.82
C ASP A 63 54.77 -8.50 1.14
N GLY A 64 54.65 -9.33 2.18
CA GLY A 64 53.37 -9.95 2.55
C GLY A 64 52.30 -8.96 3.02
N VAL A 65 52.70 -7.80 3.54
CA VAL A 65 51.78 -6.73 3.96
C VAL A 65 51.23 -5.98 2.75
N GLU A 66 52.08 -5.64 1.79
CA GLU A 66 51.70 -5.02 0.52
C GLU A 66 50.79 -5.93 -0.31
N ALA A 67 51.14 -7.22 -0.43
CA ALA A 67 50.33 -8.21 -1.11
C ALA A 67 48.93 -8.36 -0.46
N ALA A 68 48.88 -8.38 0.88
CA ALA A 68 47.63 -8.46 1.62
C ALA A 68 46.75 -7.20 1.45
N GLU A 69 47.33 -6.00 1.43
CA GLU A 69 46.60 -4.75 1.17
C GLU A 69 45.95 -4.77 -0.22
N LEU A 70 46.68 -5.21 -1.25
CA LEU A 70 46.14 -5.38 -2.60
C LEU A 70 45.01 -6.43 -2.64
N ILE A 71 45.18 -7.57 -1.98
CA ILE A 71 44.18 -8.64 -1.95
C ILE A 71 42.90 -8.21 -1.24
N MET A 72 43.01 -7.57 -0.06
CA MET A 72 41.87 -7.07 0.71
C MET A 72 41.17 -5.88 0.02
N SER A 73 41.92 -4.99 -0.63
CA SER A 73 41.36 -3.81 -1.30
C SER A 73 40.68 -4.16 -2.63
N ARG A 74 41.31 -4.96 -3.50
CA ARG A 74 40.83 -5.28 -4.85
C ARG A 74 39.83 -6.44 -4.86
N PHE A 75 40.18 -7.57 -4.22
CA PHE A 75 39.40 -8.81 -4.31
C PHE A 75 38.44 -9.02 -3.13
N LYS A 76 38.58 -8.23 -2.06
CA LYS A 76 37.80 -8.32 -0.81
C LYS A 76 37.94 -9.69 -0.11
N ILE A 77 39.06 -10.38 -0.32
CA ILE A 77 39.37 -11.66 0.33
C ILE A 77 39.95 -11.35 1.72
N PRO A 78 39.48 -11.97 2.81
CA PRO A 78 40.05 -11.76 4.14
C PRO A 78 41.44 -12.38 4.25
N VAL A 79 42.38 -11.62 4.82
CA VAL A 79 43.75 -12.08 5.08
C VAL A 79 43.97 -12.30 6.58
N VAL A 80 44.59 -13.43 6.92
CA VAL A 80 45.13 -13.73 8.24
C VAL A 80 46.65 -13.80 8.12
N TYR A 81 47.34 -12.97 8.89
CA TYR A 81 48.81 -12.92 8.85
C TYR A 81 49.43 -14.04 9.69
N MET A 82 50.52 -14.62 9.18
CA MET A 82 51.41 -15.53 9.90
C MET A 82 52.69 -14.78 10.24
N THR A 83 53.21 -14.92 11.46
CA THR A 83 54.36 -14.11 11.89
C THR A 83 55.27 -14.85 12.86
N ALA A 84 56.57 -14.89 12.57
CA ALA A 84 57.60 -15.32 13.51
C ALA A 84 58.16 -14.08 14.25
N HIS A 85 58.18 -14.14 15.59
CA HIS A 85 58.68 -13.14 16.55
C HIS A 85 58.79 -11.69 16.03
N ALA A 86 57.71 -10.92 16.21
CA ALA A 86 57.44 -9.70 15.45
C ALA A 86 58.45 -8.55 15.65
N ASP A 87 58.94 -8.01 14.53
CA ASP A 87 59.43 -6.63 14.45
C ASP A 87 58.23 -5.69 14.59
N GLU A 88 58.31 -4.77 15.56
CA GLU A 88 57.21 -3.88 15.90
C GLU A 88 56.80 -2.97 14.72
N ASN A 89 57.75 -2.52 13.89
CA ASN A 89 57.45 -1.68 12.73
C ASN A 89 56.61 -2.44 11.70
N ILE A 90 56.96 -3.70 11.45
CA ILE A 90 56.27 -4.54 10.49
C ILE A 90 54.87 -4.89 11.02
N LEU A 91 54.74 -5.15 12.32
CA LEU A 91 53.45 -5.39 12.96
C LEU A 91 52.53 -4.15 12.92
N GLN A 92 53.07 -2.92 13.02
CA GLN A 92 52.28 -1.71 12.87
C GLN A 92 51.79 -1.50 11.42
N ARG A 93 52.62 -1.77 10.40
CA ARG A 93 52.16 -1.80 8.99
C ARG A 93 51.05 -2.84 8.79
N ALA A 94 51.25 -4.06 9.29
CA ALA A 94 50.26 -5.13 9.23
C ALA A 94 48.94 -4.75 9.94
N LYS A 95 48.98 -4.00 11.05
CA LYS A 95 47.78 -3.45 11.72
C LYS A 95 47.05 -2.40 10.87
N ALA A 96 47.78 -1.52 10.19
CA ALA A 96 47.20 -0.47 9.36
C ALA A 96 46.36 -1.02 8.20
N THR A 97 46.71 -2.20 7.66
CA THR A 97 45.93 -2.88 6.60
C THR A 97 44.56 -3.42 7.04
N GLY A 98 44.24 -3.42 8.34
CA GLY A 98 42.96 -3.90 8.88
C GLY A 98 42.67 -5.41 8.77
N PRO A 99 43.67 -6.31 8.97
CA PRO A 99 43.56 -7.73 8.66
C PRO A 99 42.53 -8.47 9.51
N PHE A 100 42.15 -9.66 9.06
CA PHE A 100 41.11 -10.47 9.68
C PHE A 100 41.60 -11.34 10.85
N GLY A 101 42.91 -11.50 11.00
CA GLY A 101 43.53 -12.15 12.16
C GLY A 101 45.06 -12.20 12.07
N TYR A 102 45.69 -12.75 13.12
CA TYR A 102 47.11 -13.05 13.21
C TYR A 102 47.31 -14.43 13.81
N VAL A 103 48.36 -15.14 13.39
CA VAL A 103 48.83 -16.42 13.95
C VAL A 103 50.34 -16.34 14.12
N LEU A 104 50.87 -16.75 15.28
CA LEU A 104 52.30 -16.74 15.57
C LEU A 104 52.94 -18.07 15.12
N LYS A 105 54.06 -18.05 14.39
CA LYS A 105 54.82 -19.25 14.04
C LYS A 105 55.84 -19.58 15.14
N PRO A 106 56.00 -20.85 15.57
CA PRO A 106 55.14 -22.00 15.28
C PRO A 106 53.81 -21.95 16.06
N PHE A 107 52.76 -22.57 15.51
CA PHE A 107 51.40 -22.60 16.08
C PHE A 107 50.87 -24.02 16.21
N GLU A 108 49.86 -24.20 17.07
CA GLU A 108 49.08 -25.44 17.13
C GLU A 108 47.94 -25.47 16.10
N GLU A 109 47.51 -26.67 15.66
CA GLU A 109 46.37 -26.84 14.73
C GLU A 109 45.10 -26.11 15.24
N ARG A 110 44.91 -26.05 16.56
CA ARG A 110 43.80 -25.37 17.24
C ARG A 110 43.85 -23.85 17.10
N GLU A 111 45.04 -23.24 17.16
CA GLU A 111 45.20 -21.79 17.04
C GLU A 111 44.92 -21.33 15.61
N LEU A 112 45.48 -22.05 14.63
CA LEU A 112 45.22 -21.82 13.21
C LEU A 112 43.72 -21.96 12.91
N TYR A 113 43.08 -23.01 13.42
CA TYR A 113 41.63 -23.21 13.27
C TYR A 113 40.80 -22.04 13.82
N ILE A 114 41.11 -21.55 15.03
CA ILE A 114 40.40 -20.43 15.65
C ILE A 114 40.57 -19.15 14.83
N ALA A 115 41.80 -18.83 14.42
CA ALA A 115 42.08 -17.63 13.64
C ALA A 115 41.34 -17.62 12.29
N ILE A 116 41.34 -18.74 11.57
CA ILE A 116 40.62 -18.92 10.31
C ILE A 116 39.11 -18.77 10.51
N GLN A 117 38.53 -19.43 11.52
CA GLN A 117 37.10 -19.34 11.81
C GLN A 117 36.66 -17.93 12.18
N MET A 118 37.43 -17.24 13.03
CA MET A 118 37.15 -15.84 13.40
C MET A 118 37.24 -14.91 12.19
N ALA A 119 38.26 -15.08 11.33
CA ALA A 119 38.43 -14.27 10.13
C ALA A 119 37.28 -14.45 9.13
N ILE A 120 36.90 -15.69 8.83
CA ILE A 120 35.78 -16.01 7.94
C ILE A 120 34.46 -15.49 8.52
N TYR A 121 34.23 -15.66 9.83
CA TYR A 121 33.03 -15.16 10.49
C TYR A 121 32.94 -13.63 10.43
N ARG A 122 34.04 -12.92 10.75
CA ARG A 122 34.11 -11.46 10.69
C ARG A 122 33.88 -10.94 9.28
N HIS A 123 34.52 -11.55 8.27
CA HIS A 123 34.31 -11.19 6.86
C HIS A 123 32.84 -11.39 6.41
N ARG A 124 32.23 -12.52 6.76
CA ARG A 124 30.80 -12.78 6.48
C ARG A 124 29.88 -11.77 7.18
N ALA A 125 30.21 -11.36 8.40
CA ALA A 125 29.45 -10.36 9.16
C ALA A 125 29.55 -8.95 8.53
N GLU A 126 30.76 -8.49 8.20
CA GLU A 126 30.99 -7.21 7.52
C GLU A 126 30.26 -7.14 6.16
N LYS A 127 30.39 -8.20 5.34
CA LYS A 127 29.72 -8.30 4.04
C LYS A 127 28.19 -8.29 4.18
N ARG A 128 27.64 -8.90 5.23
CA ARG A 128 26.21 -8.88 5.55
C ARG A 128 25.75 -7.48 6.00
N LEU A 129 26.53 -6.79 6.82
CA LEU A 129 26.24 -5.41 7.25
C LEU A 129 26.20 -4.46 6.05
N MET A 130 27.20 -4.52 5.16
CA MET A 130 27.22 -3.72 3.92
C MET A 130 26.00 -3.99 3.04
N LYS A 131 25.63 -5.27 2.83
CA LYS A 131 24.44 -5.63 2.06
C LYS A 131 23.16 -5.08 2.71
N ASN A 132 22.95 -5.31 4.00
CA ASN A 132 21.78 -4.84 4.73
C ASN A 132 21.67 -3.30 4.67
N GLN A 133 22.79 -2.57 4.78
CA GLN A 133 22.79 -1.11 4.70
C GLN A 133 22.50 -0.59 3.29
N ALA A 134 22.99 -1.27 2.24
CA ALA A 134 22.64 -0.94 0.86
C ALA A 134 21.16 -1.21 0.56
N GLU A 135 20.62 -2.34 1.04
CA GLU A 135 19.21 -2.70 0.92
C GLU A 135 18.29 -1.75 1.69
N LEU A 136 18.66 -1.36 2.91
CA LEU A 136 17.95 -0.34 3.69
C LEU A 136 17.89 1.00 2.95
N ARG A 137 19.02 1.50 2.45
CA ARG A 137 19.07 2.75 1.66
C ARG A 137 18.24 2.69 0.37
N ALA A 138 18.24 1.54 -0.31
CA ALA A 138 17.42 1.33 -1.50
C ALA A 138 15.92 1.38 -1.15
N ASN A 139 15.54 0.69 -0.07
CA ASN A 139 14.15 0.69 0.43
C ASN A 139 13.73 2.08 0.91
N GLU A 140 14.53 2.80 1.70
CA GLU A 140 14.28 4.18 2.11
C GLU A 140 14.05 5.11 0.91
N LYS A 141 14.88 4.99 -0.13
CA LYS A 141 14.71 5.77 -1.37
C LYS A 141 13.43 5.40 -2.12
N ILE A 142 13.10 4.11 -2.23
CA ILE A 142 11.86 3.63 -2.88
C ILE A 142 10.63 4.08 -2.07
N LEU A 143 10.66 3.98 -0.74
CA LEU A 143 9.59 4.48 0.14
C LEU A 143 9.39 5.98 -0.05
N ARG A 144 10.46 6.77 -0.02
CA ARG A 144 10.40 8.23 -0.25
C ARG A 144 9.76 8.55 -1.61
N LEU A 145 10.27 7.95 -2.70
CA LEU A 145 9.71 8.15 -4.04
C LEU A 145 8.26 7.67 -4.16
N THR A 146 7.87 6.61 -3.45
CA THR A 146 6.49 6.11 -3.43
C THR A 146 5.57 7.06 -2.65
N LEU A 147 6.03 7.64 -1.54
CA LEU A 147 5.28 8.65 -0.78
C LEU A 147 5.15 9.97 -1.57
N ASP A 148 6.21 10.41 -2.25
CA ASP A 148 6.22 11.59 -3.12
C ASP A 148 5.29 11.42 -4.34
N ALA A 149 5.18 10.19 -4.86
CA ALA A 149 4.28 9.84 -5.95
C ALA A 149 2.81 9.67 -5.49
N ALA A 150 2.59 9.04 -4.33
CA ALA A 150 1.25 8.70 -3.84
C ALA A 150 0.56 9.82 -3.06
N SER A 151 1.30 10.80 -2.54
CA SER A 151 0.73 11.93 -1.79
C SER A 151 0.84 13.23 -2.56
N ASP A 152 -0.23 14.02 -2.57
CA ASP A 152 -0.23 15.41 -3.07
C ASP A 152 0.44 16.39 -2.10
N GLY A 153 0.82 15.90 -0.92
CA GLY A 153 1.63 16.61 0.06
C GLY A 153 1.85 15.78 1.31
N GLY A 154 3.06 15.73 1.83
CA GLY A 154 3.40 15.09 3.11
C GLY A 154 3.78 16.12 4.16
N TRP A 155 3.49 15.82 5.43
CA TRP A 155 3.95 16.62 6.56
C TRP A 155 4.29 15.74 7.76
N ASP A 156 5.29 16.19 8.53
CA ASP A 156 5.80 15.52 9.73
C ASP A 156 6.02 16.58 10.81
N TRP A 157 5.30 16.45 11.93
CA TRP A 157 5.21 17.44 12.99
C TRP A 157 5.79 16.89 14.30
N ASP A 158 6.88 17.52 14.76
CA ASP A 158 7.35 17.44 16.14
C ASP A 158 6.50 18.39 17.00
N ILE A 159 5.62 17.81 17.82
CA ILE A 159 4.60 18.57 18.56
C ILE A 159 5.24 19.40 19.69
N PRO A 160 6.15 18.86 20.54
CA PRO A 160 6.83 19.65 21.56
C PRO A 160 7.67 20.81 21.01
N ALA A 161 8.36 20.62 19.87
CA ALA A 161 9.18 21.66 19.25
C ALA A 161 8.40 22.61 18.34
N GLY A 162 7.11 22.34 18.06
CA GLY A 162 6.31 23.06 17.08
C GLY A 162 6.81 22.94 15.64
N THR A 163 7.84 22.13 15.40
CA THR A 163 8.60 22.07 14.14
C THR A 163 7.90 21.16 13.14
N VAL A 164 7.70 21.63 11.91
CA VAL A 164 6.99 20.87 10.87
C VAL A 164 7.83 20.79 9.60
N HIS A 165 8.10 19.57 9.15
CA HIS A 165 8.69 19.30 7.85
C HIS A 165 7.59 19.05 6.81
N TYR A 166 7.23 20.10 6.07
CA TYR A 166 6.36 20.00 4.89
C TYR A 166 7.16 19.52 3.66
N SER A 167 6.57 18.64 2.85
CA SER A 167 7.14 18.19 1.57
C SER A 167 7.18 19.31 0.53
N ASP A 168 8.23 19.35 -0.28
CA ASP A 168 8.41 20.38 -1.33
C ASP A 168 7.24 20.42 -2.33
N LYS A 169 6.67 19.25 -2.69
CA LYS A 169 5.50 19.13 -3.57
C LYS A 169 4.27 19.89 -3.04
N TRP A 170 4.03 19.86 -1.72
CA TRP A 170 2.92 20.58 -1.08
C TRP A 170 3.15 22.09 -1.04
N ILE A 171 4.39 22.50 -0.77
CA ILE A 171 4.84 23.89 -0.78
C ILE A 171 4.59 24.49 -2.18
N GLN A 172 5.07 23.79 -3.21
CA GLN A 172 4.88 24.14 -4.63
C GLN A 172 3.40 24.12 -5.04
N SER A 173 2.58 23.19 -4.54
CA SER A 173 1.14 23.14 -4.87
C SER A 173 0.35 24.32 -4.30
N LEU A 174 0.85 24.98 -3.25
CA LEU A 174 0.34 26.25 -2.73
C LEU A 174 0.94 27.49 -3.44
N GLY A 175 1.89 27.29 -4.35
CA GLY A 175 2.62 28.35 -5.05
C GLY A 175 3.68 29.04 -4.19
N TYR A 176 4.11 28.43 -3.09
CA TYR A 176 5.25 28.90 -2.29
C TYR A 176 6.56 28.26 -2.77
N GLU A 177 7.67 28.92 -2.49
CA GLU A 177 9.02 28.37 -2.54
C GLU A 177 9.44 27.87 -1.15
N ARG A 178 10.49 27.04 -1.07
CA ARG A 178 10.97 26.46 0.20
C ARG A 178 11.38 27.53 1.21
N GLU A 179 11.90 28.65 0.71
CA GLU A 179 12.38 29.81 1.46
C GLU A 179 11.24 30.67 2.02
N ASP A 180 10.04 30.63 1.44
CA ASP A 180 8.86 31.34 1.98
C ASP A 180 8.25 30.62 3.20
N VAL A 181 8.58 29.33 3.40
CA VAL A 181 7.91 28.44 4.34
C VAL A 181 8.76 28.22 5.59
N GLU A 182 8.35 28.84 6.69
CA GLU A 182 8.89 28.55 8.02
C GLU A 182 8.61 27.06 8.37
N PRO A 183 9.61 26.28 8.83
CA PRO A 183 9.44 24.87 9.19
C PRO A 183 8.76 24.71 10.56
N HIS A 184 7.64 25.38 10.77
CA HIS A 184 6.93 25.47 12.04
C HIS A 184 5.40 25.43 11.82
N VAL A 185 4.65 24.96 12.81
CA VAL A 185 3.17 24.82 12.73
C VAL A 185 2.47 26.16 12.48
N ARG A 186 3.03 27.27 13.01
CA ARG A 186 2.57 28.65 12.77
C ARG A 186 2.42 29.02 11.30
N PHE A 187 3.26 28.49 10.41
CA PHE A 187 3.11 28.74 8.98
C PHE A 187 1.75 28.23 8.48
N TRP A 188 1.42 26.98 8.83
CA TRP A 188 0.13 26.37 8.52
C TRP A 188 -1.03 27.13 9.20
N GLU A 189 -0.89 27.49 10.48
CA GLU A 189 -1.89 28.28 11.21
C GLU A 189 -2.23 29.61 10.48
N ASN A 190 -1.22 30.26 9.89
CA ASN A 190 -1.34 31.52 9.16
C ASN A 190 -1.91 31.40 7.73
N ILE A 191 -2.02 30.20 7.17
CA ILE A 191 -2.60 29.98 5.81
C ILE A 191 -3.96 29.26 5.84
N VAL A 192 -4.34 28.63 6.96
CA VAL A 192 -5.70 28.11 7.16
C VAL A 192 -6.71 29.27 7.20
N HIS A 193 -7.86 29.09 6.54
CA HIS A 193 -8.92 30.10 6.54
C HIS A 193 -9.48 30.33 7.95
N PRO A 194 -9.66 31.59 8.40
CA PRO A 194 -10.10 31.90 9.78
C PRO A 194 -11.37 31.15 10.24
N ASP A 195 -12.42 31.10 9.41
CA ASP A 195 -13.66 30.37 9.76
C ASP A 195 -13.46 28.85 9.98
N ASP A 196 -12.47 28.25 9.31
CA ASP A 196 -12.23 26.80 9.37
C ASP A 196 -11.40 26.43 10.61
N MET A 197 -10.59 27.38 11.11
CA MET A 197 -9.63 27.16 12.21
C MET A 197 -10.25 26.55 13.48
N PRO A 198 -11.40 27.02 14.01
CA PRO A 198 -11.99 26.41 15.21
C PRO A 198 -12.36 24.94 15.02
N GLY A 199 -12.91 24.57 13.84
CA GLY A 199 -13.29 23.20 13.51
C GLY A 199 -12.08 22.29 13.28
N VAL A 200 -11.01 22.82 12.69
CA VAL A 200 -9.72 22.14 12.53
C VAL A 200 -9.11 21.83 13.90
N MET A 201 -9.01 22.82 14.79
CA MET A 201 -8.43 22.66 16.13
C MET A 201 -9.23 21.70 17.02
N GLN A 202 -10.56 21.71 16.93
CA GLN A 202 -11.39 20.73 17.64
C GLN A 202 -11.07 19.29 17.20
N LYS A 203 -11.02 19.03 15.89
CA LYS A 203 -10.70 17.70 15.35
C LYS A 203 -9.29 17.24 15.69
N LEU A 204 -8.33 18.15 15.72
CA LEU A 204 -6.96 17.86 16.15
C LEU A 204 -6.94 17.46 17.63
N THR A 205 -7.66 18.22 18.47
CA THR A 205 -7.83 17.93 19.90
C THR A 205 -8.50 16.57 20.13
N ASP A 206 -9.57 16.25 19.38
CA ASP A 206 -10.24 14.94 19.42
C ASP A 206 -9.29 13.78 19.12
N HIS A 207 -8.36 13.96 18.17
CA HIS A 207 -7.36 12.94 17.86
C HIS A 207 -6.26 12.84 18.92
N PHE A 208 -5.79 13.97 19.45
CA PHE A 208 -4.77 14.01 20.50
C PHE A 208 -5.26 13.33 21.79
N GLU A 209 -6.50 13.58 22.18
CA GLU A 209 -7.19 12.91 23.30
C GLU A 209 -7.61 11.46 23.00
N GLY A 210 -7.48 11.00 21.75
CA GLY A 210 -7.79 9.63 21.35
C GLY A 210 -9.28 9.34 21.15
N ARG A 211 -10.15 10.36 21.08
CA ARG A 211 -11.57 10.21 20.70
C ARG A 211 -11.72 9.66 19.28
N VAL A 212 -10.79 9.96 18.38
CA VAL A 212 -10.74 9.43 17.01
C VAL A 212 -9.35 8.84 16.69
N PRO A 213 -9.27 7.67 16.02
CA PRO A 213 -7.99 6.98 15.76
C PRO A 213 -7.16 7.64 14.65
N ILE A 214 -7.79 8.44 13.80
CA ILE A 214 -7.17 9.16 12.67
C ILE A 214 -7.76 10.57 12.67
N TYR A 215 -6.90 11.58 12.55
CA TYR A 215 -7.32 12.96 12.32
C TYR A 215 -7.65 13.15 10.83
N GLN A 216 -8.82 13.73 10.53
CA GLN A 216 -9.23 14.05 9.16
C GLN A 216 -10.10 15.32 9.10
N VAL A 217 -9.68 16.31 8.32
CA VAL A 217 -10.43 17.56 8.11
C VAL A 217 -10.35 18.03 6.65
N GLU A 218 -11.44 18.63 6.16
CA GLU A 218 -11.44 19.42 4.93
C GLU A 218 -11.38 20.90 5.37
N ASN A 219 -10.40 21.65 4.87
CA ASN A 219 -10.20 23.06 5.19
C ASN A 219 -9.75 23.84 3.95
N ARG A 220 -9.87 25.17 4.00
CA ARG A 220 -9.38 26.08 2.97
C ARG A 220 -7.98 26.57 3.35
N LEU A 221 -7.02 26.41 2.43
CA LEU A 221 -5.65 26.92 2.56
C LEU A 221 -5.38 28.05 1.57
N ARG A 222 -4.81 29.14 2.05
CA ARG A 222 -4.39 30.30 1.24
C ARG A 222 -3.11 29.97 0.46
N LYS A 223 -3.15 30.14 -0.85
CA LYS A 223 -1.99 30.09 -1.77
C LYS A 223 -1.15 31.37 -1.64
N LYS A 224 0.09 31.36 -2.16
CA LYS A 224 0.93 32.58 -2.27
C LYS A 224 0.25 33.71 -3.07
N SER A 225 -0.65 33.39 -4.00
CA SER A 225 -1.48 34.34 -4.75
C SER A 225 -2.58 35.04 -3.93
N GLY A 226 -2.84 34.58 -2.71
CA GLY A 226 -3.96 35.04 -1.86
C GLY A 226 -5.30 34.31 -2.10
N GLU A 227 -5.41 33.52 -3.17
CA GLU A 227 -6.56 32.64 -3.43
C GLU A 227 -6.60 31.47 -2.43
N TYR A 228 -7.79 31.00 -2.05
CA TYR A 228 -7.94 29.78 -1.26
C TYR A 228 -8.13 28.53 -2.14
N ARG A 229 -7.47 27.43 -1.79
CA ARG A 229 -7.75 26.07 -2.32
C ARG A 229 -8.36 25.19 -1.25
N TRP A 230 -9.15 24.20 -1.65
CA TRP A 230 -9.65 23.19 -0.72
C TRP A 230 -8.60 22.10 -0.51
N ASN A 231 -8.36 21.80 0.75
CA ASN A 231 -7.37 20.83 1.21
C ASN A 231 -8.07 19.76 2.08
N LEU A 232 -7.71 18.50 1.86
CA LEU A 232 -8.05 17.38 2.72
C LEU A 232 -6.80 16.98 3.49
N ASP A 233 -6.82 17.27 4.79
CA ASP A 233 -5.75 16.92 5.71
C ASP A 233 -6.09 15.61 6.44
N ARG A 234 -5.11 14.70 6.51
CA ARG A 234 -5.21 13.38 7.15
C ARG A 234 -3.92 13.08 7.88
N GLY A 235 -3.99 12.72 9.16
CA GLY A 235 -2.79 12.40 9.92
C GLY A 235 -3.02 11.48 11.12
N MET A 236 -1.92 10.98 11.67
CA MET A 236 -1.91 10.14 12.87
C MET A 236 -0.71 10.44 13.76
N VAL A 237 -0.94 10.42 15.08
CA VAL A 237 0.13 10.43 16.08
C VAL A 237 0.86 9.09 16.05
N ILE A 238 2.14 9.10 15.70
CA ILE A 238 2.99 7.90 15.58
C ILE A 238 3.88 7.66 16.80
N SER A 239 4.05 8.66 17.67
CA SER A 239 4.72 8.48 18.96
C SER A 239 4.06 9.32 20.06
N ARG A 240 4.03 8.75 21.27
CA ARG A 240 3.53 9.38 22.50
C ARG A 240 4.58 9.27 23.60
N GLY A 241 4.58 10.24 24.52
CA GLY A 241 5.45 10.25 25.68
C GLY A 241 4.99 9.27 26.76
N PRO A 242 5.80 9.05 27.82
CA PRO A 242 5.42 8.24 28.97
C PRO A 242 4.16 8.73 29.70
N ASP A 243 3.82 10.01 29.55
CA ASP A 243 2.60 10.66 30.07
C ASP A 243 1.40 10.56 29.11
N GLY A 244 1.52 9.84 28.00
CA GLY A 244 0.49 9.66 26.98
C GLY A 244 0.32 10.83 26.01
N LYS A 245 1.04 11.95 26.20
CA LYS A 245 0.94 13.11 25.29
C LYS A 245 1.52 12.79 23.91
N PRO A 246 0.96 13.35 22.82
CA PRO A 246 1.50 13.14 21.48
C PRO A 246 2.84 13.86 21.33
N LEU A 247 3.84 13.16 20.79
CA LEU A 247 5.17 13.70 20.52
C LEU A 247 5.39 13.99 19.03
N ARG A 248 4.97 13.06 18.17
CA ARG A 248 5.12 13.19 16.71
C ARG A 248 3.86 12.76 15.98
N MET A 249 3.45 13.56 15.00
CA MET A 249 2.32 13.29 14.14
C MET A 249 2.75 13.42 12.68
N VAL A 250 2.34 12.47 11.84
CA VAL A 250 2.62 12.50 10.40
C VAL A 250 1.32 12.42 9.62
N GLY A 251 1.32 12.99 8.42
CA GLY A 251 0.13 13.03 7.61
C GLY A 251 0.35 13.43 6.15
N THR A 252 -0.78 13.53 5.46
CA THR A 252 -0.90 13.86 4.05
C THR A 252 -1.91 14.97 3.86
N ALA A 253 -1.59 15.92 2.99
CA ALA A 253 -2.44 17.06 2.67
C ALA A 253 -2.73 17.09 1.17
N THR A 254 -3.98 16.78 0.80
CA THR A 254 -4.42 16.56 -0.59
C THR A 254 -5.24 17.72 -1.12
N ASP A 255 -4.94 18.19 -2.33
CA ASP A 255 -5.84 19.12 -3.03
C ASP A 255 -7.14 18.41 -3.41
N ILE A 256 -8.26 18.99 -2.99
CA ILE A 256 -9.60 18.49 -3.28
C ILE A 256 -10.47 19.54 -3.98
N SER A 257 -9.85 20.61 -4.51
CA SER A 257 -10.55 21.71 -5.20
C SER A 257 -11.29 21.21 -6.43
N ASP A 258 -10.70 20.29 -7.20
CA ASP A 258 -11.35 19.68 -8.37
C ASP A 258 -12.56 18.85 -7.97
N ARG A 259 -12.44 18.05 -6.90
CA ARG A 259 -13.58 17.33 -6.32
C ARG A 259 -14.66 18.28 -5.84
N LYS A 260 -14.31 19.39 -5.18
CA LYS A 260 -15.28 20.39 -4.70
C LYS A 260 -15.99 21.12 -5.83
N ARG A 261 -15.30 21.42 -6.93
CA ARG A 261 -15.92 21.95 -8.16
C ARG A 261 -16.92 20.95 -8.74
N ALA A 262 -16.53 19.67 -8.89
CA ALA A 262 -17.42 18.62 -9.39
C ALA A 262 -18.62 18.34 -8.46
N GLU A 263 -18.43 18.38 -7.13
CA GLU A 263 -19.51 18.26 -6.13
C GLU A 263 -20.54 19.40 -6.29
N GLU A 264 -20.07 20.64 -6.52
CA GLU A 264 -20.92 21.82 -6.68
C GLU A 264 -21.61 21.89 -8.05
N GLU A 265 -20.91 21.58 -9.14
CA GLU A 265 -21.50 21.44 -10.49
C GLU A 265 -22.62 20.40 -10.48
N LEU A 266 -22.41 19.25 -9.82
CA LEU A 266 -23.41 18.20 -9.67
C LEU A 266 -24.60 18.67 -8.81
N ARG A 267 -24.37 19.46 -7.76
CA ARG A 267 -25.43 20.05 -6.92
C ARG A 267 -26.33 20.98 -7.75
N ILE A 268 -25.73 21.90 -8.50
CA ILE A 268 -26.44 22.87 -9.35
C ILE A 268 -27.23 22.12 -10.45
N ALA A 269 -26.60 21.16 -11.14
CA ALA A 269 -27.26 20.36 -12.17
C ALA A 269 -28.45 19.55 -11.63
N LYS A 270 -28.32 19.01 -10.40
CA LYS A 270 -29.42 18.32 -9.72
C LYS A 270 -30.58 19.26 -9.38
N GLU A 271 -30.30 20.44 -8.83
CA GLU A 271 -31.32 21.43 -8.50
C GLU A 271 -32.11 21.89 -9.74
N GLN A 272 -31.40 22.16 -10.85
CA GLN A 272 -32.02 22.47 -12.15
C GLN A 272 -32.90 21.33 -12.68
N ALA A 273 -32.45 20.07 -12.54
CA ALA A 273 -33.23 18.90 -12.96
C ALA A 273 -34.49 18.68 -12.11
N GLU A 274 -34.42 18.93 -10.79
CA GLU A 274 -35.57 18.87 -9.89
C GLU A 274 -36.59 19.98 -10.19
N GLU A 275 -36.14 21.20 -10.49
CA GLU A 275 -37.02 22.31 -10.89
C GLU A 275 -37.71 22.04 -12.24
N ALA A 276 -36.94 21.61 -13.25
CA ALA A 276 -37.49 21.22 -14.56
C ALA A 276 -38.53 20.10 -14.44
N THR A 277 -38.33 19.14 -13.52
CA THR A 277 -39.30 18.07 -13.24
C THR A 277 -40.59 18.63 -12.62
N LYS A 278 -40.49 19.51 -11.61
CA LYS A 278 -41.66 20.17 -10.99
C LYS A 278 -42.46 21.00 -12.01
N LEU A 279 -41.79 21.73 -12.89
CA LEU A 279 -42.42 22.51 -13.96
C LEU A 279 -43.15 21.60 -14.97
N LYS A 280 -42.54 20.49 -15.37
CA LYS A 280 -43.14 19.49 -16.25
C LYS A 280 -44.40 18.87 -15.63
N ASP A 281 -44.35 18.46 -14.38
CA ASP A 281 -45.51 17.87 -13.70
C ASP A 281 -46.66 18.88 -13.54
N LYS A 282 -46.35 20.14 -13.23
CA LYS A 282 -47.33 21.24 -13.20
C LYS A 282 -47.97 21.48 -14.57
N PHE A 283 -47.18 21.47 -15.65
CA PHE A 283 -47.67 21.60 -17.02
C PHE A 283 -48.59 20.44 -17.42
N VAL A 284 -48.18 19.20 -17.16
CA VAL A 284 -49.01 18.00 -17.43
C VAL A 284 -50.33 18.06 -16.67
N SER A 285 -50.32 18.48 -15.40
CA SER A 285 -51.54 18.66 -14.60
C SER A 285 -52.48 19.72 -15.17
N LEU A 286 -51.94 20.88 -15.60
CA LEU A 286 -52.71 21.97 -16.20
C LEU A 286 -53.37 21.53 -17.52
N VAL A 287 -52.59 20.97 -18.46
CA VAL A 287 -53.09 20.51 -19.76
C VAL A 287 -54.13 19.39 -19.60
N ALA A 288 -53.94 18.47 -18.63
CA ALA A 288 -54.90 17.40 -18.36
C ALA A 288 -56.19 17.87 -17.66
N HIS A 289 -56.20 19.06 -17.06
CA HIS A 289 -57.40 19.73 -16.57
C HIS A 289 -58.14 20.38 -17.74
N ASP A 290 -57.45 21.20 -18.53
CA ASP A 290 -58.09 22.05 -19.55
C ASP A 290 -58.60 21.26 -20.77
N LEU A 291 -57.97 20.15 -21.12
CA LEU A 291 -58.48 19.23 -22.16
C LEU A 291 -59.71 18.44 -21.70
N ARG A 292 -59.92 18.25 -20.40
CA ARG A 292 -60.99 17.39 -19.88
C ARG A 292 -62.38 17.97 -20.12
N GLY A 293 -62.52 19.30 -20.02
CA GLY A 293 -63.76 20.02 -20.31
C GLY A 293 -64.29 19.77 -21.74
N PRO A 294 -63.58 20.20 -22.80
CA PRO A 294 -64.04 20.03 -24.18
C PRO A 294 -64.16 18.56 -24.59
N LEU A 295 -63.31 17.65 -24.09
CA LEU A 295 -63.47 16.21 -24.34
C LEU A 295 -64.73 15.63 -23.71
N ALA A 296 -65.09 16.05 -22.49
CA ALA A 296 -66.36 15.64 -21.87
C ALA A 296 -67.57 16.15 -22.66
N THR A 297 -67.52 17.38 -23.17
CA THR A 297 -68.57 17.95 -24.04
C THR A 297 -68.69 17.18 -25.37
N LEU A 298 -67.58 16.88 -26.04
CA LEU A 298 -67.58 16.09 -27.28
C LEU A 298 -68.09 14.66 -27.07
N LEU A 299 -67.71 14.01 -25.95
CA LEU A 299 -68.25 12.70 -25.56
C LEU A 299 -69.75 12.76 -25.26
N GLY A 300 -70.24 13.85 -24.66
CA GLY A 300 -71.67 14.08 -24.47
C GLY A 300 -72.44 14.17 -25.79
N TYR A 301 -71.95 14.96 -26.74
CA TYR A 301 -72.55 15.04 -28.08
C TYR A 301 -72.49 13.71 -28.84
N LEU A 302 -71.37 12.98 -28.79
CA LEU A 302 -71.27 11.65 -29.38
C LEU A 302 -72.22 10.65 -28.73
N GLY A 303 -72.43 10.74 -27.42
CA GLY A 303 -73.40 9.92 -26.70
C GLY A 303 -74.84 10.14 -27.19
N LEU A 304 -75.23 11.40 -27.43
CA LEU A 304 -76.55 11.74 -27.98
C LEU A 304 -76.72 11.26 -29.43
N ILE A 305 -75.70 11.45 -30.29
CA ILE A 305 -75.71 10.96 -31.68
C ILE A 305 -75.83 9.42 -31.73
N ASN A 306 -75.25 8.73 -30.75
CA ASN A 306 -75.26 7.27 -30.67
C ASN A 306 -76.51 6.70 -29.95
N ASP A 307 -77.41 7.55 -29.47
CA ASP A 307 -78.71 7.18 -28.88
C ASP A 307 -79.83 7.14 -29.97
N GLU A 308 -79.68 7.96 -31.02
CA GLU A 308 -80.53 7.92 -32.22
C GLU A 308 -80.27 6.68 -33.11
N SER A 309 -79.17 5.95 -32.89
CA SER A 309 -78.85 4.65 -33.52
C SER A 309 -79.16 3.45 -32.60
N SER A 310 -80.37 3.43 -32.03
CA SER A 310 -80.84 2.38 -31.12
C SER A 310 -81.23 1.08 -31.87
N ASP A 311 -80.24 0.23 -32.14
CA ASP A 311 -80.43 -1.21 -32.43
C ASP A 311 -80.11 -2.04 -31.16
N PRO A 312 -81.01 -2.88 -30.61
CA PRO A 312 -80.95 -3.25 -29.18
C PRO A 312 -79.85 -4.21 -28.70
N GLU A 313 -78.97 -4.74 -29.56
CA GLU A 313 -78.11 -5.90 -29.20
C GLU A 313 -76.63 -5.61 -28.86
N GLN A 314 -76.11 -4.37 -28.97
CA GLN A 314 -74.69 -4.10 -28.60
C GLN A 314 -74.50 -2.92 -27.64
N THR A 315 -74.84 -3.16 -26.36
CA THR A 315 -74.40 -2.33 -25.23
C THR A 315 -72.88 -2.45 -25.01
N ILE A 316 -72.07 -1.70 -25.77
CA ILE A 316 -70.63 -1.60 -25.53
C ILE A 316 -70.40 -0.70 -24.31
N HIS A 317 -70.15 -1.32 -23.15
CA HIS A 317 -69.83 -0.63 -21.91
C HIS A 317 -68.48 0.10 -21.97
N TRP A 318 -68.49 1.38 -22.36
CA TRP A 318 -67.36 2.28 -22.13
C TRP A 318 -67.26 2.69 -20.66
N ARG A 319 -66.50 1.94 -19.85
CA ARG A 319 -66.07 2.42 -18.53
C ARG A 319 -65.01 3.50 -18.70
N VAL A 320 -65.40 4.76 -18.50
CA VAL A 320 -64.44 5.85 -18.21
C VAL A 320 -63.86 5.60 -16.82
N GLY A 321 -62.66 5.04 -16.77
CA GLY A 321 -61.96 4.73 -15.53
C GLY A 321 -61.39 5.98 -14.86
N SER A 322 -62.19 6.64 -14.01
CA SER A 322 -61.67 7.65 -13.08
C SER A 322 -60.79 7.01 -12.00
N SER A 323 -59.60 7.59 -11.79
CA SER A 323 -58.67 7.39 -10.67
C SER A 323 -58.12 5.96 -10.41
N GLY A 324 -56.83 5.77 -10.71
CA GLY A 324 -56.01 4.62 -10.27
C GLY A 324 -54.60 4.67 -10.89
N PRO A 325 -53.52 4.36 -10.15
CA PRO A 325 -52.15 4.59 -10.63
C PRO A 325 -51.70 3.60 -11.73
N LEU A 326 -50.86 4.10 -12.64
CA LEU A 326 -50.29 3.37 -13.77
C LEU A 326 -49.42 2.18 -13.31
N SER A 327 -49.96 0.96 -13.45
CA SER A 327 -49.16 -0.26 -13.54
C SER A 327 -49.23 -0.80 -14.97
N ARG A 328 -48.14 -0.69 -15.73
CA ARG A 328 -48.06 -1.23 -17.09
C ARG A 328 -47.81 -2.74 -17.01
N ARG A 329 -48.71 -3.54 -17.59
CA ARG A 329 -48.41 -4.92 -17.99
C ARG A 329 -48.86 -5.12 -19.44
N TRP A 330 -47.90 -5.32 -20.34
CA TRP A 330 -48.15 -5.67 -21.73
C TRP A 330 -48.46 -7.17 -21.84
N THR A 331 -49.55 -7.53 -22.50
CA THR A 331 -49.77 -8.88 -23.04
C THR A 331 -50.42 -8.77 -24.41
N TRP A 332 -49.77 -9.35 -25.42
CA TRP A 332 -50.31 -9.53 -26.77
C TRP A 332 -51.51 -10.52 -26.74
N PRO A 333 -52.48 -10.39 -27.67
CA PRO A 333 -53.68 -11.22 -27.67
C PRO A 333 -53.40 -12.63 -28.24
N TRP A 334 -53.90 -13.66 -27.54
CA TRP A 334 -54.03 -15.01 -28.08
C TRP A 334 -55.49 -15.37 -28.35
N TRP A 335 -55.69 -16.28 -29.30
CA TRP A 335 -56.98 -16.66 -29.89
C TRP A 335 -57.95 -17.35 -28.93
N ARG A 336 -59.26 -17.24 -29.22
CA ARG A 336 -60.30 -18.11 -28.66
C ARG A 336 -60.27 -19.50 -29.31
N GLN A 337 -60.46 -20.56 -28.52
CA GLN A 337 -61.50 -21.59 -28.70
C GLN A 337 -61.50 -22.55 -27.49
N GLY A 338 -62.58 -23.31 -27.27
CA GLY A 338 -62.58 -24.48 -26.37
C GLY A 338 -63.45 -24.42 -25.11
N THR A 339 -64.73 -24.77 -25.28
CA THR A 339 -65.70 -25.29 -24.30
C THR A 339 -65.16 -25.98 -23.03
N GLY A 340 -65.68 -25.66 -21.83
CA GLY A 340 -65.42 -26.49 -20.63
C GLY A 340 -66.01 -26.02 -19.27
N LYS A 341 -66.77 -26.90 -18.60
CA LYS A 341 -67.55 -26.69 -17.35
C LYS A 341 -66.75 -26.26 -16.07
N ARG A 342 -67.39 -25.36 -15.30
CA ARG A 342 -67.56 -25.35 -13.81
C ARG A 342 -66.38 -25.09 -12.80
N ARG A 343 -66.45 -23.88 -12.21
CA ARG A 343 -66.81 -23.58 -10.78
C ARG A 343 -65.74 -23.43 -9.65
N TRP A 344 -65.38 -22.16 -9.36
CA TRP A 344 -65.15 -21.48 -8.04
C TRP A 344 -64.05 -21.92 -7.01
N ARG A 345 -63.15 -20.97 -6.65
CA ARG A 345 -62.97 -20.26 -5.33
C ARG A 345 -61.78 -19.27 -5.43
N GLN A 346 -61.87 -18.00 -4.99
CA GLN A 346 -61.49 -17.44 -3.66
C GLN A 346 -60.10 -17.90 -3.16
N TRP A 347 -59.16 -17.07 -2.66
CA TRP A 347 -59.23 -15.70 -2.09
C TRP A 347 -57.85 -14.97 -2.08
N SER A 348 -57.86 -13.65 -1.81
CA SER A 348 -56.84 -12.73 -1.22
C SER A 348 -55.32 -13.04 -1.18
N GLY A 349 -54.48 -12.02 -1.46
CA GLY A 349 -53.04 -11.94 -1.07
C GLY A 349 -52.81 -11.67 0.44
N PRO A 350 -51.59 -11.25 0.91
CA PRO A 350 -50.93 -10.03 0.43
C PRO A 350 -49.35 -9.94 0.43
N PHE A 351 -48.85 -8.89 -0.23
CA PHE A 351 -47.68 -8.02 0.08
C PHE A 351 -46.17 -8.44 -0.05
N LEU A 352 -45.47 -7.64 -0.87
CA LEU A 352 -44.12 -7.03 -0.78
C LEU A 352 -42.94 -7.71 -0.03
N THR A 353 -41.79 -7.84 -0.70
CA THR A 353 -40.64 -6.89 -0.57
C THR A 353 -39.51 -7.16 -1.58
N SER A 354 -38.55 -6.23 -1.67
CA SER A 354 -37.41 -6.21 -2.59
C SER A 354 -36.25 -7.11 -2.18
N LEU A 355 -35.48 -7.63 -3.15
CA LEU A 355 -34.03 -7.32 -3.29
C LEU A 355 -33.39 -8.04 -4.49
N SER A 356 -32.25 -7.49 -4.92
CA SER A 356 -31.40 -8.06 -5.97
C SER A 356 -30.59 -9.26 -5.47
N ARG A 357 -30.44 -10.28 -6.32
CA ARG A 357 -29.16 -10.98 -6.52
C ARG A 357 -29.20 -11.87 -7.76
N THR A 358 -28.15 -11.77 -8.55
CA THR A 358 -27.78 -12.70 -9.60
C THR A 358 -27.67 -14.12 -9.07
N TRP A 359 -28.26 -15.08 -9.78
CA TRP A 359 -27.85 -16.48 -9.72
C TRP A 359 -27.67 -17.00 -11.14
N LEU A 360 -26.46 -17.42 -11.47
CA LEU A 360 -26.20 -18.21 -12.66
C LEU A 360 -26.86 -19.58 -12.53
N CYS A 361 -27.25 -20.08 -13.69
CA CYS A 361 -27.65 -21.46 -13.95
C CYS A 361 -26.80 -22.50 -13.20
N ARG A 362 -27.46 -23.49 -12.59
CA ARG A 362 -26.91 -24.84 -12.43
C ARG A 362 -27.97 -25.88 -12.78
N GLU A 363 -27.55 -26.83 -13.60
CA GLU A 363 -28.40 -27.86 -14.18
C GLU A 363 -28.80 -28.93 -13.17
N TRP A 364 -29.92 -29.57 -13.49
CA TRP A 364 -30.33 -30.83 -12.89
C TRP A 364 -29.35 -31.95 -13.27
N THR A 365 -28.78 -32.63 -12.27
CA THR A 365 -28.38 -34.04 -12.40
C THR A 365 -28.84 -34.82 -11.19
N ALA A 366 -29.40 -36.00 -11.41
CA ALA A 366 -29.97 -36.83 -10.36
C ALA A 366 -28.94 -37.87 -9.86
N SER A 367 -28.85 -38.07 -8.54
CA SER A 367 -28.83 -39.42 -7.95
C SER A 367 -28.81 -39.44 -6.41
N ARG A 368 -29.60 -40.36 -5.85
CA ARG A 368 -29.43 -41.13 -4.60
C ARG A 368 -28.43 -40.62 -3.53
N SER A 369 -28.94 -40.32 -2.33
CA SER A 369 -28.85 -41.25 -1.18
C SER A 369 -29.51 -40.70 0.11
N TRP A 370 -29.82 -41.59 1.06
CA TRP A 370 -30.45 -41.31 2.35
C TRP A 370 -29.47 -40.89 3.47
N LYS A 371 -29.92 -39.99 4.36
CA LYS A 371 -29.93 -40.11 5.86
C LYS A 371 -30.54 -38.81 6.46
N LYS A 372 -31.55 -38.87 7.33
CA LYS A 372 -31.47 -38.81 8.83
C LYS A 372 -30.53 -37.71 9.35
N CYS A 373 -30.86 -36.76 10.26
CA CYS A 373 -32.07 -36.34 11.01
C CYS A 373 -31.86 -34.83 11.40
N GLY A 374 -32.77 -34.06 12.01
CA GLY A 374 -34.16 -34.24 12.48
C GLY A 374 -34.75 -32.88 12.94
N LYS A 375 -36.07 -32.66 12.83
CA LYS A 375 -37.06 -32.52 13.93
C LYS A 375 -36.79 -31.45 15.03
N ILE A 376 -37.80 -30.58 15.20
CA ILE A 376 -38.38 -30.02 16.47
C ILE A 376 -37.69 -28.72 17.00
N LEU A 377 -38.38 -27.64 17.43
CA LEU A 377 -39.82 -27.31 17.59
C LEU A 377 -40.08 -25.78 17.44
N MET A 378 -41.36 -25.38 17.30
CA MET A 378 -41.86 -24.00 17.50
C MET A 378 -42.40 -23.81 18.93
N SER A 379 -42.26 -22.61 19.50
CA SER A 379 -43.17 -21.99 20.50
C SER A 379 -42.80 -20.50 20.54
N GLU A 380 -43.59 -19.53 20.06
CA GLU A 380 -44.98 -19.13 20.37
C GLU A 380 -45.15 -18.48 21.77
N ARG A 381 -45.79 -17.30 21.77
CA ARG A 381 -46.25 -16.43 22.88
C ARG A 381 -45.17 -15.55 23.53
N SER A 382 -45.30 -14.21 23.64
CA SER A 382 -46.43 -13.29 23.85
C SER A 382 -46.90 -13.15 25.31
N GLN A 383 -46.30 -12.19 26.01
CA GLN A 383 -46.96 -11.25 26.93
C GLN A 383 -46.41 -9.85 26.61
#